data_AF-A0A957LRP4-F1
#
_entry.id   AF-A0A957LRP4-F1
#
_cell.length_a   1.000
_cell.length_b   1.000
_cell.length_c   1.000
_cell.angle_alpha   90.00
_cell.angle_beta   90.00
_cell.angle_gamma   90.00
#
_symmetry.space_group_name_H-M   'P 1'
#
loop_
_entity.id
_entity.type
_entity.pdbx_description
1 polymer ?
#
loop_
_entity_poly.entity_id
_entity_poly.type
_entity_poly.pdbx_seq_one_letter_code
_entity_poly.pdbx_strand_id
1 'polypeptide(L)'
;IAAGFGDMLGKLTSIADWRLGRLLWNEPYDEAIAQRTLDAVQICVDNVDGIGQDEPQAISRLFDALLESGYCMLDFGESRPASGAEHHTSHYWEMKLLREGRPAILHGAKVGVATVMVAALYDQVRALSREEISDLLEAATWPARDAEVARIRAAYDELADGVIADHKAFLDITPEEVEALKRRILENWDAIQAIAAQVPPAATVAELLQRAGGPATAAELGFDDAERDLGFDSGHYLRNRFTVRKLVKVLGV
;
A
#
# COMPACT_ATOMS: atom_id res chain seq x y z
N ILE A 1 -11.89 -16.89 6.42
CA ILE A 1 -10.52 -17.17 6.89
C ILE A 1 -9.50 -16.55 5.94
N ALA A 2 -9.47 -16.92 4.66
CA ALA A 2 -8.61 -16.33 3.63
C ALA A 2 -8.58 -14.79 3.61
N ALA A 3 -9.73 -14.13 3.74
CA ALA A 3 -9.78 -12.66 3.82
C ALA A 3 -9.01 -12.11 5.03
N GLY A 4 -9.09 -12.74 6.21
CA GLY A 4 -8.29 -12.32 7.37
C GLY A 4 -6.79 -12.49 7.14
N PHE A 5 -6.39 -13.54 6.44
CA PHE A 5 -5.01 -13.74 6.02
C PHE A 5 -4.55 -12.68 5.00
N GLY A 6 -5.39 -12.35 4.02
CA GLY A 6 -5.11 -11.28 3.04
C GLY A 6 -4.97 -9.90 3.69
N ASP A 7 -5.74 -9.62 4.75
CA ASP A 7 -5.55 -8.41 5.56
C ASP A 7 -4.19 -8.38 6.26
N MET A 8 -3.77 -9.52 6.82
CA MET A 8 -2.45 -9.65 7.45
C MET A 8 -1.31 -9.51 6.43
N LEU A 9 -1.41 -10.09 5.24
CA LEU A 9 -0.37 -9.93 4.22
C LEU A 9 -0.12 -8.47 3.82
N GLY A 10 -1.15 -7.63 3.87
CA GLY A 10 -1.00 -6.19 3.58
C GLY A 10 0.00 -5.46 4.47
N LYS A 11 0.36 -6.03 5.63
CA LYS A 11 1.34 -5.46 6.54
C LYS A 11 2.76 -5.54 5.98
N LEU A 12 3.05 -6.47 5.08
CA LEU A 12 4.34 -6.57 4.37
C LEU A 12 4.62 -5.28 3.57
N THR A 13 3.61 -4.76 2.88
CA THR A 13 3.74 -3.52 2.09
C THR A 13 3.48 -2.28 2.93
N SER A 14 2.57 -2.31 3.92
CA SER A 14 2.29 -1.13 4.74
C SER A 14 3.49 -0.71 5.60
N ILE A 15 4.25 -1.66 6.14
CA ILE A 15 5.47 -1.36 6.91
C ILE A 15 6.58 -0.82 6.01
N ALA A 16 6.74 -1.36 4.80
CA ALA A 16 7.67 -0.80 3.81
C ALA A 16 7.27 0.63 3.43
N ASP A 17 5.98 0.88 3.18
CA ASP A 17 5.44 2.21 2.92
C ASP A 17 5.66 3.16 4.10
N TRP A 18 5.53 2.67 5.33
CA TRP A 18 5.74 3.48 6.52
C TRP A 18 7.22 3.87 6.70
N ARG A 19 8.14 2.96 6.39
CA ARG A 19 9.58 3.26 6.35
C ARG A 19 9.93 4.26 5.25
N LEU A 20 9.32 4.15 4.06
CA LEU A 20 9.45 5.18 3.01
C LEU A 20 8.91 6.53 3.49
N GLY A 21 7.75 6.54 4.15
CA GLY A 21 7.14 7.73 4.73
C GLY A 21 8.04 8.41 5.76
N ARG A 22 8.66 7.63 6.66
CA ARG A 22 9.67 8.13 7.59
C ARG A 22 10.86 8.75 6.86
N LEU A 23 11.43 8.02 5.89
CA LEU A 23 12.67 8.38 5.21
C LEU A 23 12.52 9.62 4.31
N LEU A 24 11.42 9.71 3.57
CA LEU A 24 11.23 10.70 2.50
C LEU A 24 10.22 11.79 2.86
N TRP A 25 9.38 11.56 3.86
CA TRP A 25 8.26 12.44 4.19
C TRP A 25 8.20 12.84 5.67
N ASN A 26 9.22 12.45 6.47
CA ASN A 26 9.30 12.71 7.90
C ASN A 26 8.04 12.25 8.68
N GLU A 27 7.41 11.16 8.26
CA GLU A 27 6.30 10.58 9.01
C GLU A 27 6.76 10.09 10.39
N PRO A 28 5.93 10.24 11.45
CA PRO A 28 6.17 9.61 12.73
C PRO A 28 6.29 8.09 12.55
N TYR A 29 7.27 7.47 13.19
CA TYR A 29 7.58 6.05 12.99
C TYR A 29 8.12 5.41 14.28
N ASP A 30 7.66 4.19 14.58
CA ASP A 30 8.12 3.40 15.71
C ASP A 30 8.62 2.03 15.21
N GLU A 31 9.92 1.77 15.36
CA GLU A 31 10.55 0.53 14.88
C GLU A 31 10.07 -0.70 15.66
N ALA A 32 9.79 -0.56 16.95
CA ALA A 32 9.36 -1.69 17.78
C ALA A 32 7.94 -2.13 17.40
N ILE A 33 7.04 -1.18 17.14
CA ILE A 33 5.68 -1.48 16.65
C ILE A 33 5.73 -2.05 15.22
N ALA A 34 6.59 -1.51 14.36
CA ALA A 34 6.78 -2.04 13.01
C ALA A 34 7.27 -3.50 13.05
N GLN A 35 8.24 -3.82 13.90
CA GLN A 35 8.75 -5.18 14.05
C GLN A 35 7.69 -6.14 14.62
N ARG A 36 6.95 -5.75 15.67
CA ARG A 36 5.83 -6.55 16.19
C ARG A 36 4.79 -6.87 15.13
N THR A 37 4.48 -5.89 14.28
CA THR A 37 3.55 -6.08 13.18
C THR A 37 4.08 -7.09 12.16
N LEU A 38 5.36 -6.97 11.77
CA LEU A 38 6.00 -7.94 10.85
C LEU A 38 6.06 -9.35 11.45
N ASP A 39 6.38 -9.48 12.74
CA ASP A 39 6.41 -10.77 13.44
C ASP A 39 5.02 -11.43 13.44
N ALA A 40 3.95 -10.66 13.65
CA ALA A 40 2.58 -11.14 13.57
C ALA A 40 2.22 -11.67 12.17
N VAL A 41 2.64 -10.98 11.11
CA VAL A 41 2.44 -11.47 9.72
C VAL A 41 3.23 -12.74 9.47
N GLN A 42 4.46 -12.82 9.97
CA GLN A 42 5.31 -14.00 9.78
C GLN A 42 4.67 -15.24 10.40
N ILE A 43 4.03 -15.12 11.57
CA ILE A 43 3.25 -16.21 12.17
C ILE A 43 2.16 -16.70 11.20
N CYS A 44 1.46 -15.80 10.50
CA CYS A 44 0.46 -16.19 9.50
C CYS A 44 1.10 -16.91 8.32
N VAL A 45 2.18 -16.35 7.75
CA VAL A 45 2.90 -16.91 6.59
C VAL A 45 3.41 -18.33 6.89
N ASP A 46 3.99 -18.53 8.08
CA ASP A 46 4.50 -19.83 8.53
C ASP A 46 3.40 -20.90 8.70
N ASN A 47 2.14 -20.47 8.80
CA ASN A 47 0.99 -21.36 9.01
C ASN A 47 0.00 -21.35 7.82
N VAL A 48 0.42 -20.82 6.66
CA VAL A 48 -0.47 -20.60 5.51
C VAL A 48 -1.18 -21.86 5.02
N ASP A 49 -0.51 -23.01 4.99
CA ASP A 49 -1.12 -24.26 4.51
C ASP A 49 -2.22 -24.76 5.47
N GLY A 50 -1.97 -24.67 6.77
CA GLY A 50 -2.97 -25.00 7.79
C GLY A 50 -4.14 -24.02 7.77
N ILE A 51 -3.88 -22.73 7.50
CA ILE A 51 -4.93 -21.72 7.30
C ILE A 51 -5.81 -22.08 6.10
N GLY A 52 -5.21 -22.46 4.96
CA GLY A 52 -5.93 -22.87 3.76
C GLY A 52 -6.70 -24.18 3.88
N GLN A 53 -6.33 -25.03 4.85
CA GLN A 53 -6.99 -26.30 5.17
C GLN A 53 -7.97 -26.20 6.35
N ASP A 54 -8.25 -24.98 6.82
CA ASP A 54 -9.11 -24.70 7.98
C ASP A 54 -8.67 -25.44 9.27
N GLU A 55 -7.37 -25.66 9.47
CA GLU A 55 -6.85 -26.31 10.66
C GLU A 55 -7.07 -25.43 11.91
N PRO A 56 -7.69 -25.95 12.99
CA PRO A 56 -8.04 -25.13 14.16
C PRO A 56 -6.87 -24.38 14.79
N GLN A 57 -5.69 -25.01 14.84
CA GLN A 57 -4.49 -24.36 15.40
C GLN A 57 -3.98 -23.23 14.51
N ALA A 58 -4.01 -23.40 13.18
CA ALA A 58 -3.59 -22.38 12.24
C ALA A 58 -4.56 -21.19 12.21
N ILE A 59 -5.87 -21.45 12.30
CA ILE A 59 -6.90 -20.41 12.47
C ILE A 59 -6.69 -19.63 13.76
N SER A 60 -6.39 -20.31 14.88
CA SER A 60 -6.09 -19.63 16.16
C SER A 60 -4.89 -18.69 16.02
N ARG A 61 -3.81 -19.13 15.36
CA ARG A 61 -2.63 -18.30 15.11
C ARG A 61 -2.94 -17.09 14.24
N LEU A 62 -3.76 -17.26 13.20
CA LEU A 62 -4.23 -16.13 12.38
C LEU A 62 -5.03 -15.13 13.23
N PHE A 63 -5.91 -15.61 14.09
CA PHE A 63 -6.69 -14.77 14.99
C PHE A 63 -5.80 -13.98 15.96
N ASP A 64 -4.82 -14.65 16.60
CA ASP A 64 -3.87 -13.99 17.51
C ASP A 64 -3.05 -12.90 16.78
N ALA A 65 -2.63 -13.16 15.54
CA ALA A 65 -1.90 -12.19 14.74
C ALA A 65 -2.75 -10.95 14.35
N LEU A 66 -4.04 -11.16 14.05
CA LEU A 66 -4.99 -10.06 13.80
C LEU A 66 -5.19 -9.21 15.06
N LEU A 67 -5.26 -9.83 16.24
CA LEU A 67 -5.30 -9.10 17.52
C LEU A 67 -4.02 -8.29 17.74
N GLU A 68 -2.85 -8.88 17.50
CA GLU A 68 -1.56 -8.20 17.65
C GLU A 68 -1.43 -7.00 16.69
N SER A 69 -1.91 -7.13 15.44
CA SER A 69 -1.99 -5.99 14.51
C SER A 69 -2.91 -4.90 15.06
N GLY A 70 -4.01 -5.25 15.74
CA GLY A 70 -4.90 -4.31 16.41
C GLY A 70 -4.23 -3.59 17.59
N TYR A 71 -3.48 -4.33 18.42
CA TYR A 71 -2.71 -3.74 19.52
C TYR A 71 -1.61 -2.81 19.02
N CYS A 72 -0.91 -3.15 17.93
CA CYS A 72 0.08 -2.28 17.31
C CYS A 72 -0.51 -0.94 16.84
N MET A 73 -1.70 -0.96 16.22
CA MET A 73 -2.40 0.28 15.86
C MET A 73 -2.83 1.09 17.08
N LEU A 74 -3.30 0.43 18.14
CA LEU A 74 -3.70 1.08 19.39
C LEU A 74 -2.51 1.75 20.08
N ASP A 75 -1.39 1.05 20.20
CA ASP A 75 -0.17 1.54 20.84
C ASP A 75 0.43 2.73 20.07
N PHE A 76 0.35 2.70 18.73
CA PHE A 76 0.81 3.81 17.90
C PHE A 76 -0.17 4.99 17.86
N GLY A 77 -1.47 4.73 18.01
CA GLY A 77 -2.55 5.72 17.93
C GLY A 77 -3.08 5.99 16.53
N GLU A 78 -2.57 5.29 15.51
CA GLU A 78 -3.03 5.38 14.12
C GLU A 78 -2.95 4.03 13.41
N SER A 79 -3.63 3.89 12.27
CA SER A 79 -3.60 2.67 11.46
C SER A 79 -2.29 2.41 10.72
N ARG A 80 -1.30 3.31 10.80
CA ARG A 80 -0.11 3.28 9.95
C ARG A 80 0.69 1.96 9.99
N PRO A 81 0.85 1.29 11.16
CA PRO A 81 1.51 -0.03 11.20
C PRO A 81 0.81 -1.07 10.30
N ALA A 82 -0.50 -0.95 10.14
CA ALA A 82 -1.32 -1.93 9.45
C ALA A 82 -1.83 -1.48 8.07
N SER A 83 -1.56 -0.25 7.64
CA SER A 83 -2.24 0.38 6.50
C SER A 83 -1.34 1.31 5.68
N GLY A 84 -1.13 0.95 4.42
CA GLY A 84 -0.41 1.67 3.37
C GLY A 84 -1.20 1.71 2.06
N ALA A 85 -0.49 1.67 0.93
CA ALA A 85 -1.09 1.78 -0.40
C ALA A 85 -2.11 0.67 -0.71
N GLU A 86 -1.91 -0.53 -0.16
CA GLU A 86 -2.81 -1.67 -0.34
C GLU A 86 -4.18 -1.41 0.30
N HIS A 87 -4.22 -0.88 1.53
CA HIS A 87 -5.48 -0.50 2.19
C HIS A 87 -6.14 0.70 1.52
N HIS A 88 -5.34 1.68 1.06
CA HIS A 88 -5.87 2.82 0.33
C HIS A 88 -6.62 2.41 -0.95
N THR A 89 -6.06 1.45 -1.68
CA THR A 89 -6.70 0.85 -2.87
C THR A 89 -7.97 0.09 -2.47
N SER A 90 -7.90 -0.74 -1.43
CA SER A 90 -9.05 -1.50 -0.91
C SER A 90 -10.22 -0.59 -0.51
N HIS A 91 -9.94 0.50 0.22
CA HIS A 91 -10.95 1.47 0.64
C HIS A 91 -11.54 2.24 -0.54
N TYR A 92 -10.74 2.56 -1.57
CA TYR A 92 -11.29 3.17 -2.78
C TYR A 92 -12.32 2.24 -3.43
N TRP A 93 -12.00 0.96 -3.60
CA TRP A 93 -12.95 -0.02 -4.13
C TRP A 93 -14.20 -0.16 -3.23
N GLU A 94 -14.06 -0.09 -1.92
CA GLU A 94 -15.21 -0.06 -0.99
C GLU A 94 -16.16 1.09 -1.27
N MET A 95 -15.62 2.29 -1.37
CA MET A 95 -16.39 3.50 -1.62
C MET A 95 -17.07 3.44 -3.00
N LYS A 96 -16.36 2.96 -4.02
CA LYS A 96 -16.90 2.78 -5.37
C LYS A 96 -18.06 1.76 -5.39
N LEU A 97 -17.86 0.58 -4.81
CA LEU A 97 -18.91 -0.45 -4.74
C LEU A 97 -20.16 0.07 -4.03
N LEU A 98 -19.97 0.81 -2.91
CA LEU A 98 -21.07 1.41 -2.17
C LEU A 98 -21.83 2.45 -3.01
N ARG A 99 -21.12 3.35 -3.69
CA ARG A 99 -21.71 4.37 -4.59
C ARG A 99 -22.51 3.76 -5.74
N GLU A 100 -22.05 2.63 -6.26
CA GLU A 100 -22.70 1.92 -7.36
C GLU A 100 -23.82 0.98 -6.91
N GLY A 101 -24.07 0.88 -5.60
CA GLY A 101 -25.04 -0.07 -5.04
C GLY A 101 -24.68 -1.54 -5.28
N ARG A 102 -23.39 -1.84 -5.49
CA ARG A 102 -22.88 -3.20 -5.71
C ARG A 102 -22.65 -3.91 -4.37
N PRO A 103 -22.75 -5.26 -4.33
CA PRO A 103 -22.47 -6.03 -3.14
C PRO A 103 -21.06 -5.75 -2.59
N ALA A 104 -20.95 -5.69 -1.27
CA ALA A 104 -19.66 -5.52 -0.61
C ALA A 104 -18.79 -6.78 -0.79
N ILE A 105 -17.54 -6.57 -1.16
CA ILE A 105 -16.50 -7.59 -1.15
C ILE A 105 -15.79 -7.56 0.22
N LEU A 106 -15.39 -8.70 0.76
CA LEU A 106 -14.66 -8.79 2.02
C LEU A 106 -13.42 -7.88 2.01
N HIS A 107 -13.23 -7.09 3.08
CA HIS A 107 -12.14 -6.12 3.19
C HIS A 107 -10.77 -6.74 2.91
N GLY A 108 -10.41 -7.77 3.68
CA GLY A 108 -9.10 -8.39 3.56
C GLY A 108 -8.86 -9.16 2.25
N ALA A 109 -9.91 -9.52 1.51
CA ALA A 109 -9.76 -10.07 0.15
C ALA A 109 -9.26 -8.99 -0.83
N LYS A 110 -9.82 -7.77 -0.75
CA LYS A 110 -9.35 -6.61 -1.52
C LYS A 110 -7.95 -6.18 -1.09
N VAL A 111 -7.69 -6.12 0.22
CA VAL A 111 -6.36 -5.80 0.75
C VAL A 111 -5.33 -6.80 0.24
N GLY A 112 -5.60 -8.10 0.29
CA GLY A 112 -4.71 -9.13 -0.25
C GLY A 112 -4.36 -8.90 -1.71
N VAL A 113 -5.37 -8.75 -2.58
CA VAL A 113 -5.15 -8.45 -4.00
C VAL A 113 -4.38 -7.14 -4.22
N ALA A 114 -4.73 -6.08 -3.49
CA ALA A 114 -4.00 -4.82 -3.57
C ALA A 114 -2.54 -4.96 -3.09
N THR A 115 -2.26 -5.84 -2.13
CA THR A 115 -0.91 -6.14 -1.66
C THR A 115 -0.05 -6.73 -2.77
N VAL A 116 -0.61 -7.61 -3.61
CA VAL A 116 0.09 -8.14 -4.80
C VAL A 116 0.46 -7.00 -5.76
N MET A 117 -0.48 -6.08 -6.01
CA MET A 117 -0.26 -4.93 -6.90
C MET A 117 0.80 -3.97 -6.33
N VAL A 118 0.79 -3.71 -5.03
CA VAL A 118 1.79 -2.87 -4.36
C VAL A 118 3.16 -3.56 -4.33
N ALA A 119 3.22 -4.87 -4.10
CA ALA A 119 4.45 -5.65 -4.19
C ALA A 119 5.06 -5.58 -5.60
N ALA A 120 4.23 -5.50 -6.65
CA ALA A 120 4.70 -5.31 -8.03
C ALA A 120 5.35 -3.93 -8.25
N LEU A 121 4.89 -2.88 -7.55
CA LEU A 121 5.60 -1.59 -7.56
C LEU A 121 6.96 -1.70 -6.85
N TYR A 122 7.04 -2.46 -5.77
CA TYR A 122 8.33 -2.74 -5.12
C TYR A 122 9.25 -3.61 -5.99
N ASP A 123 8.72 -4.56 -6.78
CA ASP A 123 9.49 -5.29 -7.81
C ASP A 123 10.12 -4.31 -8.82
N GLN A 124 9.33 -3.35 -9.32
CA GLN A 124 9.83 -2.31 -10.24
C GLN A 124 10.90 -1.46 -9.59
N VAL A 125 10.69 -0.98 -8.36
CA VAL A 125 11.68 -0.20 -7.62
C VAL A 125 12.99 -0.98 -7.45
N ARG A 126 12.93 -2.27 -7.10
CA ARG A 126 14.13 -3.12 -6.97
C ARG A 126 14.89 -3.34 -8.27
N ALA A 127 14.21 -3.25 -9.40
CA ALA A 127 14.83 -3.43 -10.71
C ALA A 127 15.64 -2.20 -11.17
N LEU A 128 15.43 -1.03 -10.56
CA LEU A 128 16.06 0.22 -10.95
C LEU A 128 17.42 0.42 -10.27
N SER A 129 18.43 0.73 -11.08
CA SER A 129 19.77 1.13 -10.62
C SER A 129 19.81 2.61 -10.20
N ARG A 130 20.87 2.98 -9.49
CA ARG A 130 21.10 4.37 -9.08
C ARG A 130 21.30 5.32 -10.27
N GLU A 131 21.86 4.82 -11.36
CA GLU A 131 22.06 5.60 -12.59
C GLU A 131 20.71 5.87 -13.26
N GLU A 132 19.89 4.83 -13.44
CA GLU A 132 18.55 4.96 -14.02
C GLU A 132 17.66 5.92 -13.23
N ILE A 133 17.67 5.85 -11.89
CA ILE A 133 16.86 6.79 -11.11
C ILE A 133 17.39 8.22 -11.13
N SER A 134 18.70 8.43 -11.31
CA SER A 134 19.25 9.77 -11.51
C SER A 134 18.65 10.40 -12.77
N ASP A 135 18.69 9.67 -13.88
CA ASP A 135 18.14 10.12 -15.17
C ASP A 135 16.62 10.32 -15.09
N LEU A 136 15.89 9.40 -14.44
CA LEU A 136 14.44 9.53 -14.23
C LEU A 136 14.08 10.76 -13.40
N LEU A 137 14.81 11.04 -12.31
CA LEU A 137 14.53 12.20 -11.46
C LEU A 137 14.83 13.53 -12.15
N GLU A 138 15.88 13.57 -12.99
CA GLU A 138 16.18 14.74 -13.83
C GLU A 138 15.08 14.98 -14.87
N ALA A 139 14.57 13.93 -15.49
CA ALA A 139 13.49 14.02 -16.49
C ALA A 139 12.10 14.23 -15.87
N ALA A 140 11.90 13.82 -14.61
CA ALA A 140 10.60 13.82 -13.96
C ALA A 140 10.03 15.23 -13.79
N THR A 141 8.85 15.46 -14.38
CA THR A 141 8.03 16.65 -14.12
C THR A 141 7.02 16.35 -13.03
N TRP A 142 6.91 17.23 -12.04
CA TRP A 142 5.86 17.09 -11.03
C TRP A 142 4.47 17.25 -11.67
N PRO A 143 3.47 16.43 -11.29
CA PRO A 143 2.12 16.58 -11.81
C PRO A 143 1.55 17.98 -11.56
N ALA A 144 0.98 18.60 -12.59
CA ALA A 144 0.32 19.89 -12.44
C ALA A 144 -0.84 19.79 -11.45
N ARG A 145 -0.91 20.72 -10.51
CA ARG A 145 -1.93 20.75 -9.46
C ARG A 145 -3.36 20.61 -10.00
N ASP A 146 -3.69 21.36 -11.05
CA ASP A 146 -5.05 21.32 -11.63
C ASP A 146 -5.39 19.95 -12.24
N ALA A 147 -4.39 19.23 -12.78
CA ALA A 147 -4.57 17.88 -13.27
C ALA A 147 -4.80 16.89 -12.11
N GLU A 148 -4.08 17.04 -11.00
CA GLU A 148 -4.31 16.23 -9.79
C GLU A 148 -5.67 16.51 -9.16
N VAL A 149 -6.08 17.78 -9.07
CA VAL A 149 -7.42 18.16 -8.59
C VAL A 149 -8.52 17.57 -9.48
N ALA A 150 -8.33 17.60 -10.81
CA ALA A 150 -9.29 17.00 -11.75
C ALA A 150 -9.40 15.48 -11.54
N ARG A 151 -8.28 14.78 -11.32
CA ARG A 151 -8.27 13.34 -10.99
C ARG A 151 -9.00 13.05 -9.69
N ILE A 152 -8.75 13.82 -8.63
CA ILE A 152 -9.43 13.66 -7.34
C ILE A 152 -10.95 13.87 -7.52
N ARG A 153 -11.36 14.92 -8.23
CA ARG A 153 -12.78 15.19 -8.50
C ARG A 153 -13.46 14.06 -9.26
N ALA A 154 -12.80 13.52 -10.29
CA ALA A 154 -13.33 12.38 -11.04
C ALA A 154 -13.45 11.11 -10.17
N ALA A 155 -12.48 10.88 -9.28
CA ALA A 155 -12.41 9.67 -8.48
C ALA A 155 -13.35 9.68 -7.25
N TYR A 156 -13.47 10.83 -6.57
CA TYR A 156 -14.13 10.95 -5.27
C TYR A 156 -15.46 11.73 -5.28
N ASP A 157 -15.78 12.41 -6.38
CA ASP A 157 -17.08 13.05 -6.59
C ASP A 157 -17.45 14.00 -5.44
N GLU A 158 -18.55 13.76 -4.73
CA GLU A 158 -19.00 14.59 -3.58
C GLU A 158 -17.97 14.68 -2.43
N LEU A 159 -17.05 13.70 -2.32
CA LEU A 159 -16.01 13.67 -1.29
C LEU A 159 -14.73 14.39 -1.70
N ALA A 160 -14.64 14.84 -2.96
CA ALA A 160 -13.41 15.38 -3.53
C ALA A 160 -12.89 16.61 -2.78
N ASP A 161 -13.75 17.51 -2.31
CA ASP A 161 -13.31 18.73 -1.62
C ASP A 161 -12.61 18.42 -0.29
N GLY A 162 -13.09 17.42 0.45
CA GLY A 162 -12.41 16.92 1.66
C GLY A 162 -11.07 16.28 1.34
N VAL A 163 -11.02 15.43 0.30
CA VAL A 163 -9.79 14.78 -0.16
C VAL A 163 -8.73 15.80 -0.59
N ILE A 164 -9.13 16.85 -1.34
CA ILE A 164 -8.26 17.95 -1.76
C ILE A 164 -7.71 18.70 -0.54
N ALA A 165 -8.57 18.97 0.46
CA ALA A 165 -8.15 19.68 1.67
C ALA A 165 -7.10 18.89 2.48
N ASP A 166 -7.26 17.58 2.58
CA ASP A 166 -6.33 16.69 3.29
C ASP A 166 -5.00 16.52 2.55
N HIS A 167 -4.98 16.73 1.22
CA HIS A 167 -3.81 16.51 0.35
C HIS A 167 -3.01 17.77 0.01
N LYS A 168 -3.23 18.89 0.70
CA LYS A 168 -2.50 20.15 0.47
C LYS A 168 -0.98 19.97 0.44
N ALA A 169 -0.41 19.17 1.34
CA ALA A 169 1.03 18.92 1.37
C ALA A 169 1.59 18.30 0.07
N PHE A 170 0.76 17.57 -0.68
CA PHE A 170 1.14 16.98 -1.96
C PHE A 170 0.72 17.86 -3.15
N LEU A 171 -0.47 18.48 -3.08
CA LEU A 171 -1.04 19.30 -4.16
C LEU A 171 -0.40 20.68 -4.27
N ASP A 172 0.01 21.26 -3.15
CA ASP A 172 0.54 22.61 -3.03
C ASP A 172 2.07 22.61 -2.76
N ILE A 173 2.74 21.47 -2.98
CA ILE A 173 4.20 21.34 -2.86
C ILE A 173 4.91 22.33 -3.80
N THR A 174 5.92 23.03 -3.29
CA THR A 174 6.66 24.01 -4.10
C THR A 174 7.70 23.35 -5.00
N PRO A 175 8.14 24.01 -6.09
CA PRO A 175 9.24 23.50 -6.91
C PRO A 175 10.52 23.19 -6.10
N GLU A 176 10.83 24.03 -5.10
CA GLU A 176 11.99 23.82 -4.23
C GLU A 176 11.83 22.57 -3.36
N GLU A 177 10.63 22.30 -2.84
CA GLU A 177 10.32 21.10 -2.06
C GLU A 177 10.34 19.83 -2.92
N VAL A 178 9.87 19.92 -4.17
CA VAL A 178 9.99 18.83 -5.16
C VAL A 178 11.46 18.50 -5.40
N GLU A 179 12.30 19.49 -5.70
CA GLU A 179 13.73 19.26 -5.93
C GLU A 179 14.46 18.76 -4.67
N ALA A 180 14.05 19.20 -3.48
CA ALA A 180 14.54 18.65 -2.22
C ALA A 180 14.11 17.19 -2.00
N LEU A 181 12.88 16.81 -2.41
CA LEU A 181 12.42 15.42 -2.39
C LEU A 181 13.22 14.54 -3.36
N LYS A 182 13.39 14.98 -4.61
CA LYS A 182 14.17 14.25 -5.63
C LYS A 182 15.60 14.00 -5.14
N ARG A 183 16.24 15.02 -4.56
CA ARG A 183 17.57 14.89 -3.96
C ARG A 183 17.59 13.87 -2.81
N ARG A 184 16.62 13.93 -1.90
CA ARG A 184 16.50 12.96 -0.80
C ARG A 184 16.33 11.53 -1.32
N ILE A 185 15.55 11.32 -2.39
CA ILE A 185 15.40 10.01 -3.04
C ILE A 185 16.76 9.51 -3.56
N LEU A 186 17.48 10.34 -4.33
CA LEU A 186 18.78 9.98 -4.90
C LEU A 186 19.86 9.74 -3.83
N GLU A 187 19.89 10.54 -2.77
CA GLU A 187 20.84 10.40 -1.66
C GLU A 187 20.60 9.15 -0.82
N ASN A 188 19.32 8.75 -0.66
CA ASN A 188 18.92 7.61 0.15
C ASN A 188 18.53 6.38 -0.69
N TRP A 189 18.94 6.32 -1.96
CA TRP A 189 18.52 5.24 -2.86
C TRP A 189 18.85 3.85 -2.33
N ASP A 190 20.04 3.67 -1.74
CA ASP A 190 20.44 2.38 -1.14
C ASP A 190 19.52 1.98 0.04
N ALA A 191 19.05 2.94 0.83
CA ALA A 191 18.08 2.70 1.90
C ALA A 191 16.69 2.39 1.35
N ILE A 192 16.27 3.04 0.25
CA ILE A 192 15.03 2.73 -0.47
C ILE A 192 15.09 1.29 -1.02
N GLN A 193 16.22 0.88 -1.62
CA GLN A 193 16.45 -0.49 -2.07
C GLN A 193 16.38 -1.49 -0.90
N ALA A 194 16.97 -1.15 0.24
CA ALA A 194 16.90 -2.00 1.44
C ALA A 194 15.47 -2.10 2.01
N ILE A 195 14.65 -1.06 1.92
CA ILE A 195 13.22 -1.12 2.28
C ILE A 195 12.47 -1.99 1.28
N ALA A 196 12.70 -1.77 -0.03
CA ALA A 196 12.06 -2.54 -1.08
C ALA A 196 12.40 -4.03 -1.00
N ALA A 197 13.63 -4.39 -0.63
CA ALA A 197 14.07 -5.78 -0.46
C ALA A 197 13.31 -6.55 0.64
N GLN A 198 12.64 -5.86 1.56
CA GLN A 198 11.86 -6.49 2.63
C GLN A 198 10.46 -6.90 2.20
N VAL A 199 9.98 -6.38 1.06
CA VAL A 199 8.70 -6.78 0.48
C VAL A 199 8.93 -7.99 -0.42
N PRO A 200 8.27 -9.14 -0.18
CA PRO A 200 8.39 -10.29 -1.07
C PRO A 200 8.00 -9.94 -2.52
N PRO A 201 8.51 -10.67 -3.53
CA PRO A 201 8.05 -10.51 -4.91
C PRO A 201 6.53 -10.67 -5.03
N ALA A 202 5.90 -9.94 -5.96
CA ALA A 202 4.45 -9.98 -6.15
C ALA A 202 3.93 -11.41 -6.39
N ALA A 203 4.68 -12.22 -7.14
CA ALA A 203 4.36 -13.62 -7.38
C ALA A 203 4.31 -14.45 -6.09
N THR A 204 5.22 -14.20 -5.14
CA THR A 204 5.23 -14.87 -3.83
C THR A 204 4.03 -14.45 -2.99
N VAL A 205 3.66 -13.16 -3.00
CA VAL A 205 2.45 -12.70 -2.29
C VAL A 205 1.18 -13.34 -2.89
N ALA A 206 1.09 -13.43 -4.21
CA ALA A 206 -0.02 -14.08 -4.91
C ALA A 206 -0.11 -15.58 -4.55
N GLU A 207 1.02 -16.29 -4.53
CA GLU A 207 1.09 -17.70 -4.13
C GLU A 207 0.61 -17.91 -2.69
N LEU A 208 1.02 -17.05 -1.75
CA LEU A 208 0.58 -17.13 -0.36
C LEU A 208 -0.94 -16.95 -0.23
N LEU A 209 -1.52 -15.98 -0.96
CA LEU A 209 -2.98 -15.79 -0.98
C LEU A 209 -3.70 -17.02 -1.51
N GLN A 210 -3.22 -17.60 -2.61
CA GLN A 210 -3.80 -18.81 -3.21
C GLN A 210 -3.71 -20.01 -2.27
N ARG A 211 -2.59 -20.20 -1.58
CA ARG A 211 -2.42 -21.26 -0.57
C ARG A 211 -3.39 -21.11 0.61
N ALA A 212 -3.70 -19.88 1.01
CA ALA A 212 -4.72 -19.60 2.02
C ALA A 212 -6.17 -19.71 1.50
N GLY A 213 -6.38 -20.01 0.22
CA GLY A 213 -7.70 -20.09 -0.42
C GLY A 213 -8.32 -18.73 -0.75
N GLY A 214 -7.50 -17.68 -0.87
CA GLY A 214 -7.93 -16.32 -1.20
C GLY A 214 -7.65 -15.92 -2.66
N PRO A 215 -8.31 -14.85 -3.16
CA PRO A 215 -8.04 -14.31 -4.49
C PRO A 215 -6.68 -13.61 -4.54
N ALA A 216 -6.02 -13.66 -5.69
CA ALA A 216 -4.73 -13.00 -5.94
C ALA A 216 -4.80 -11.90 -7.01
N THR A 217 -5.93 -11.79 -7.72
CA THR A 217 -6.13 -10.83 -8.82
C THR A 217 -7.44 -10.05 -8.67
N ALA A 218 -7.48 -8.85 -9.24
CA ALA A 218 -8.67 -8.01 -9.24
C ALA A 218 -9.84 -8.66 -10.02
N ALA A 219 -9.53 -9.43 -11.07
CA ALA A 219 -10.51 -10.18 -11.85
C ALA A 219 -11.24 -11.24 -11.02
N GLU A 220 -10.54 -11.93 -10.11
CA GLU A 220 -11.17 -12.89 -9.17
C GLU A 220 -12.12 -12.21 -8.18
N LEU A 221 -11.91 -10.92 -7.92
CA LEU A 221 -12.84 -10.08 -7.14
C LEU A 221 -13.99 -9.51 -7.97
N GLY A 222 -14.00 -9.73 -9.29
CA GLY A 222 -15.01 -9.19 -10.20
C GLY A 222 -14.81 -7.73 -10.58
N PHE A 223 -13.58 -7.21 -10.48
CA PHE A 223 -13.18 -5.94 -11.06
C PHE A 223 -12.60 -6.15 -12.46
N ASP A 224 -13.00 -5.32 -13.41
CA ASP A 224 -12.31 -5.26 -14.71
C ASP A 224 -11.00 -4.44 -14.62
N ASP A 225 -10.24 -4.39 -15.71
CA ASP A 225 -8.97 -3.67 -15.77
C ASP A 225 -9.13 -2.16 -15.47
N ALA A 226 -10.22 -1.54 -15.93
CA ALA A 226 -10.45 -0.11 -15.71
C ALA A 226 -10.77 0.16 -14.23
N GLU A 227 -11.55 -0.70 -13.58
CA GLU A 227 -11.86 -0.60 -12.15
C GLU A 227 -10.65 -0.88 -11.27
N ARG A 228 -9.81 -1.85 -11.68
CA ARG A 228 -8.53 -2.14 -11.04
C ARG A 228 -7.63 -0.91 -11.09
N ASP A 229 -7.39 -0.38 -12.29
CA ASP A 229 -6.45 0.71 -12.52
C ASP A 229 -6.94 2.00 -11.85
N LEU A 230 -8.22 2.31 -11.97
CA LEU A 230 -8.82 3.47 -11.30
C LEU A 230 -8.65 3.40 -9.78
N GLY A 231 -8.86 2.22 -9.17
CA GLY A 231 -8.70 2.06 -7.73
C GLY A 231 -7.26 2.17 -7.26
N PHE A 232 -6.34 1.60 -8.03
CA PHE A 232 -4.91 1.66 -7.71
C PHE A 232 -4.31 3.05 -7.91
N ASP A 233 -4.75 3.77 -8.94
CA ASP A 233 -4.31 5.13 -9.26
C ASP A 233 -4.92 6.16 -8.32
N SER A 234 -6.16 5.95 -7.90
CA SER A 234 -6.88 6.93 -7.08
C SER A 234 -6.70 6.69 -5.58
N GLY A 235 -6.48 5.44 -5.15
CA GLY A 235 -6.43 5.07 -3.74
C GLY A 235 -5.48 5.94 -2.92
N HIS A 236 -4.30 6.28 -3.46
CA HIS A 236 -3.30 7.09 -2.76
C HIS A 236 -3.76 8.49 -2.31
N TYR A 237 -4.87 9.01 -2.85
CA TYR A 237 -5.48 10.26 -2.40
C TYR A 237 -6.36 10.08 -1.15
N LEU A 238 -6.63 8.87 -0.67
CA LEU A 238 -7.52 8.71 0.49
C LEU A 238 -6.90 9.21 1.79
N ARG A 239 -5.57 9.13 1.92
CA ARG A 239 -4.83 9.53 3.11
C ARG A 239 -3.54 10.23 2.73
N ASN A 240 -3.22 11.31 3.42
CA ASN A 240 -1.98 12.06 3.21
C ASN A 240 -0.77 11.33 3.81
N ARG A 241 -0.41 10.20 3.20
CA ARG A 241 0.78 9.38 3.51
C ARG A 241 1.65 9.26 2.28
N PHE A 242 2.95 9.09 2.47
CA PHE A 242 3.90 8.78 1.42
C PHE A 242 4.10 7.27 1.36
N THR A 243 3.80 6.71 0.20
CA THR A 243 3.85 5.27 -0.09
C THR A 243 4.65 5.04 -1.36
N VAL A 244 4.94 3.78 -1.68
CA VAL A 244 5.58 3.42 -2.95
C VAL A 244 4.81 3.95 -4.16
N ARG A 245 3.47 4.08 -4.07
CA ARG A 245 2.66 4.67 -5.14
C ARG A 245 3.04 6.12 -5.45
N LYS A 246 3.34 6.93 -4.42
CA LYS A 246 3.85 8.28 -4.61
C LYS A 246 5.29 8.25 -5.12
N LEU A 247 6.15 7.37 -4.59
CA LEU A 247 7.53 7.23 -5.07
C LEU A 247 7.60 6.96 -6.59
N VAL A 248 6.88 5.96 -7.10
CA VAL A 248 6.89 5.65 -8.54
C VAL A 248 6.32 6.81 -9.38
N LYS A 249 5.33 7.53 -8.84
CA LYS A 249 4.78 8.74 -9.48
C LYS A 249 5.81 9.88 -9.54
N VAL A 250 6.67 10.02 -8.54
CA VAL A 250 7.81 10.96 -8.58
C VAL A 250 8.86 10.52 -9.60
N LEU A 251 9.12 9.22 -9.70
CA LEU A 251 10.07 8.65 -10.66
C LEU A 251 9.54 8.66 -12.11
N GLY A 252 8.24 8.82 -12.31
CA GLY A 252 7.61 8.79 -13.63
C GLY A 252 7.51 7.39 -14.23
N VAL A 253 7.46 6.36 -13.38
CA VAL A 253 7.36 4.93 -13.77
C VAL A 253 6.04 4.31 -13.34
#